data_AF-A0A7W0VIB1-F1
#
_entry.id   AF-A0A7W0VIB1-F1
#
_cell.length_a   1.000
_cell.length_b   1.000
_cell.length_c   1.000
_cell.angle_alpha   90.00
_cell.angle_beta   90.00
_cell.angle_gamma   90.00
#
_symmetry.space_group_name_H-M   'P 1'
#
loop_
_entity.id
_entity.type
_entity.pdbx_description
1 polymer ?
#
loop_
_entity_poly.entity_id
_entity_poly.type
_entity_poly.pdbx_seq_one_letter_code
_entity_poly.pdbx_strand_id
1 'polypeptide(L)'
;MRLRRFLGSLVAVGVSTLGACATEDDKSPGSWTPGKGDGAFDLIEAGAAPVGGSVDIALDHRVPAFRVESYGGMKLAIDLKGKNGADGYLIVEGPLASDGDRVAIGSGTVIAEDDDAGHGSNAKLDLSLTQPGVYRILAGTYGSLGEGAAAEGSLTLDIACTARCTRPGIDQKTFVRGLQQQSGGAFAEMAKAELAALVHSPAAAAALGAQLDAILADPQLTGLERFPTIPLAQVALLRPALGQIAADPPEPDKIVTGDLAVLLGECKPERTLPSALDARLPGVGYGHFPSRVLSPCQFSHADPLAQVLTSLAAQNGSQVTFRGKTIKTPHELFAALIESGHTVQVRNERMYANFLSATVGDNADLIWPVWIDTGIRLSSGESFTIPVGHSHHAWDISGPNVNTKITFYLGVSGAGFFGQTSQRPAWSGMTTQSDVTISGAGADAEYLLSTLDAAATYLRRTRIERTTVAAGMPADGYGFVGVCNDSNAILEAKTKNTVSAFPLLRAKSLDAAANLNDGLDATIKALPNDGDGIVDSRDALRRAVAMQPFVDGSPLMWDAALGAQIATARRDTM
;
A
#
# COMPACT_ATOMS: atom_id res chain seq x y z
N MET A 1 20.60 11.63 7.13
CA MET A 1 20.93 11.82 8.57
C MET A 1 21.86 13.02 8.73
N ARG A 2 21.35 14.24 9.04
CA ARG A 2 22.06 15.34 9.73
C ARG A 2 21.15 16.58 9.86
N LEU A 3 21.12 17.08 11.10
CA LEU A 3 20.68 18.39 11.62
C LEU A 3 19.18 18.66 11.88
N ARG A 4 18.95 19.11 13.11
CA ARG A 4 17.69 19.37 13.84
C ARG A 4 17.73 20.82 14.38
N ARG A 5 16.52 21.40 14.55
CA ARG A 5 16.11 22.65 15.29
C ARG A 5 16.19 23.95 14.49
N PHE A 6 15.20 24.87 14.51
CA PHE A 6 14.52 25.49 15.67
C PHE A 6 13.20 26.25 15.28
N LEU A 7 12.18 26.26 16.18
CA LEU A 7 11.03 27.22 16.38
C LEU A 7 10.11 27.63 15.19
N GLY A 8 8.80 27.91 15.32
CA GLY A 8 7.88 28.04 16.44
C GLY A 8 6.69 28.97 16.08
N SER A 9 5.47 28.52 16.37
CA SER A 9 4.25 29.28 16.76
C SER A 9 3.36 30.09 15.78
N LEU A 10 2.06 29.78 15.93
CA LEU A 10 0.82 30.58 15.81
C LEU A 10 0.38 31.13 14.44
N VAL A 11 -0.81 30.67 14.00
CA VAL A 11 -2.00 31.53 13.77
C VAL A 11 -3.26 30.66 13.95
N ALA A 12 -4.18 31.11 14.81
CA ALA A 12 -5.56 30.64 14.88
C ALA A 12 -6.43 31.52 13.97
N VAL A 13 -7.29 30.91 13.16
CA VAL A 13 -8.41 31.61 12.49
C VAL A 13 -9.67 30.78 12.69
N GLY A 14 -10.69 31.43 13.27
CA GLY A 14 -12.00 30.84 13.53
C GLY A 14 -12.75 30.53 12.24
N VAL A 15 -13.56 29.48 12.29
CA VAL A 15 -14.52 29.14 11.24
C VAL A 15 -15.92 29.18 11.81
N SER A 16 -16.73 30.00 11.17
CA SER A 16 -18.16 30.19 11.39
C SER A 16 -18.95 28.95 11.01
N THR A 17 -19.94 28.61 11.84
CA THR A 17 -20.97 27.60 11.65
C THR A 17 -22.01 28.02 10.61
N LEU A 18 -22.36 27.15 9.64
CA LEU A 18 -23.65 27.16 8.93
C LEU A 18 -24.02 25.76 8.39
N GLY A 19 -25.11 25.18 8.94
CA GLY A 19 -26.35 24.84 8.19
C GLY A 19 -26.46 23.59 7.31
N ALA A 20 -26.83 22.47 7.95
CA ALA A 20 -27.86 21.42 7.66
C ALA A 20 -28.32 21.01 6.23
N CYS A 21 -28.48 19.68 6.06
CA CYS A 21 -29.65 18.90 5.54
C CYS A 21 -29.42 17.44 6.01
N ALA A 22 -30.34 16.59 6.48
CA ALA A 22 -31.80 16.58 6.63
C ALA A 22 -32.16 15.78 7.90
N THR A 23 -33.30 16.07 8.52
CA THR A 23 -33.88 15.34 9.67
C THR A 23 -35.23 14.78 9.24
N GLU A 24 -35.47 13.49 9.42
CA GLU A 24 -36.81 12.93 9.57
C GLU A 24 -37.08 12.58 11.04
N ASP A 25 -38.34 12.78 11.41
CA ASP A 25 -38.94 12.77 12.75
C ASP A 25 -39.24 11.35 13.23
N ASP A 26 -38.65 10.91 14.35
CA ASP A 26 -39.37 10.42 15.55
C ASP A 26 -38.41 9.90 16.64
N LYS A 27 -37.59 10.81 17.19
CA LYS A 27 -36.95 10.82 18.53
C LYS A 27 -36.07 12.06 18.55
N SER A 28 -35.98 12.80 19.66
CA SER A 28 -35.02 13.90 19.76
C SER A 28 -33.61 13.30 19.69
N PRO A 29 -32.83 13.52 18.61
CA PRO A 29 -31.45 13.06 18.56
C PRO A 29 -30.66 13.88 19.58
N GLY A 30 -29.82 13.23 20.38
CA GLY A 30 -28.88 13.94 21.24
C GLY A 30 -29.28 14.11 22.71
N SER A 31 -29.00 13.07 23.49
CA SER A 31 -27.93 13.25 24.48
C SER A 31 -27.11 11.96 24.55
N TRP A 32 -26.32 11.72 23.51
CA TRP A 32 -25.33 10.66 23.60
C TRP A 32 -24.36 11.01 24.73
N THR A 33 -24.29 10.16 25.75
CA THR A 33 -23.41 10.36 26.91
C THR A 33 -22.09 9.63 26.68
N PRO A 34 -20.94 10.31 26.85
CA PRO A 34 -19.64 9.65 26.98
C PRO A 34 -19.72 8.41 27.87
N GLY A 35 -19.32 7.25 27.34
CA GLY A 35 -19.36 5.96 28.03
C GLY A 35 -20.67 5.14 27.86
N LYS A 36 -21.56 5.54 26.94
CA LYS A 36 -22.74 4.73 26.60
C LYS A 36 -22.31 3.37 26.04
N GLY A 37 -22.74 2.28 26.68
CA GLY A 37 -22.36 0.91 26.33
C GLY A 37 -21.10 0.38 27.01
N ASP A 38 -20.47 1.17 27.89
CA ASP A 38 -19.29 0.74 28.65
C ASP A 38 -19.57 -0.57 29.40
N GLY A 39 -18.79 -1.60 29.10
CA GLY A 39 -18.91 -2.94 29.69
C GLY A 39 -19.98 -3.85 29.07
N ALA A 40 -20.79 -3.35 28.14
CA ALA A 40 -21.76 -4.17 27.41
C ALA A 40 -21.21 -4.71 26.08
N PHE A 41 -20.33 -3.96 25.42
CA PHE A 41 -19.57 -4.38 24.25
C PHE A 41 -18.19 -3.71 24.24
N ASP A 42 -17.26 -4.29 23.50
CA ASP A 42 -15.93 -3.73 23.29
C ASP A 42 -15.87 -2.98 21.95
N LEU A 43 -15.36 -1.76 21.96
CA LEU A 43 -15.01 -1.07 20.72
C LEU A 43 -13.64 -1.53 20.23
N ILE A 44 -13.54 -1.86 18.96
CA ILE A 44 -12.27 -2.29 18.35
C ILE A 44 -11.92 -1.43 17.14
N GLU A 45 -10.66 -1.01 17.03
CA GLU A 45 -10.14 -0.42 15.78
C GLU A 45 -10.09 -1.52 14.71
N ALA A 46 -11.00 -1.44 13.75
CA ALA A 46 -11.07 -2.36 12.61
C ALA A 46 -10.09 -1.96 11.48
N GLY A 47 -9.43 -0.80 11.60
CA GLY A 47 -8.52 -0.26 10.59
C GLY A 47 -9.26 0.59 9.57
N ALA A 48 -8.82 0.55 8.31
CA ALA A 48 -9.37 1.39 7.26
C ALA A 48 -10.81 1.01 6.91
N ALA A 49 -11.66 2.01 6.69
CA ALA A 49 -13.00 1.81 6.16
C ALA A 49 -12.99 1.20 4.75
N PRO A 50 -13.94 0.32 4.39
CA PRO A 50 -14.03 -0.32 3.08
C PRO A 50 -14.55 0.64 1.99
N VAL A 51 -13.91 1.81 1.83
CA VAL A 51 -14.33 2.83 0.86
C VAL A 51 -14.21 2.26 -0.56
N GLY A 52 -15.32 2.27 -1.29
CA GLY A 52 -15.45 1.67 -2.62
C GLY A 52 -15.77 0.18 -2.61
N GLY A 53 -16.14 -0.38 -1.46
CA GLY A 53 -16.50 -1.79 -1.32
C GLY A 53 -17.40 -2.07 -0.12
N SER A 54 -17.46 -3.35 0.25
CA SER A 54 -18.26 -3.82 1.37
C SER A 54 -17.49 -4.78 2.27
N VAL A 55 -17.90 -4.85 3.52
CA VAL A 55 -17.38 -5.79 4.52
C VAL A 55 -18.52 -6.41 5.30
N ASP A 56 -18.45 -7.72 5.48
CA ASP A 56 -19.32 -8.44 6.39
C ASP A 56 -18.74 -8.39 7.81
N ILE A 57 -19.58 -8.00 8.76
CA ILE A 57 -19.23 -7.82 10.16
C ILE A 57 -19.98 -8.88 10.96
N ALA A 58 -19.23 -9.71 11.68
CA ALA A 58 -19.79 -10.54 12.75
C ALA A 58 -19.64 -9.79 14.06
N LEU A 59 -20.75 -9.55 14.75
CA LEU A 59 -20.76 -8.92 16.07
C LEU A 59 -20.69 -10.01 17.12
N ASP A 60 -19.56 -10.09 17.80
CA ASP A 60 -19.24 -11.07 18.84
C ASP A 60 -18.85 -10.38 20.16
N HIS A 61 -19.77 -9.55 20.67
CA HIS A 61 -19.58 -8.56 21.74
C HIS A 61 -18.68 -7.38 21.36
N ARG A 62 -18.26 -7.28 20.09
CA ARG A 62 -17.39 -6.20 19.61
C ARG A 62 -18.08 -5.34 18.58
N VAL A 63 -17.89 -4.03 18.66
CA VAL A 63 -18.32 -3.07 17.63
C VAL A 63 -17.09 -2.51 16.92
N PRO A 64 -16.95 -2.74 15.59
CA PRO A 64 -15.83 -2.20 14.84
C PRO A 64 -15.96 -0.69 14.62
N ALA A 65 -14.84 0.01 14.86
CA ALA A 65 -14.60 1.38 14.45
C ALA A 65 -13.67 1.37 13.23
N PHE A 66 -14.21 1.81 12.09
CA PHE A 66 -13.47 1.95 10.84
C PHE A 66 -12.99 3.39 10.67
N ARG A 67 -11.75 3.60 10.21
CA ARG A 67 -11.16 4.92 9.99
C ARG A 67 -11.23 5.34 8.52
N VAL A 68 -11.56 6.60 8.29
CA VAL A 68 -11.48 7.23 6.97
C VAL A 68 -10.72 8.55 7.08
N GLU A 69 -9.76 8.77 6.18
CA GLU A 69 -9.04 10.04 6.07
C GLU A 69 -9.69 10.90 5.00
N SER A 70 -10.18 12.09 5.39
CA SER A 70 -10.68 13.10 4.48
C SER A 70 -9.59 14.14 4.18
N TYR A 71 -9.53 14.58 2.93
CA TYR A 71 -8.69 15.71 2.48
C TYR A 71 -9.50 17.00 2.30
N GLY A 72 -10.75 17.02 2.75
CA GLY A 72 -11.67 18.16 2.64
C GLY A 72 -12.63 18.07 1.45
N GLY A 73 -13.92 18.05 1.75
CA GLY A 73 -15.00 17.96 0.77
C GLY A 73 -15.24 16.54 0.23
N MET A 74 -14.74 15.52 0.92
CA MET A 74 -15.02 14.11 0.62
C MET A 74 -16.50 13.81 0.85
N LYS A 75 -17.12 13.06 -0.07
CA LYS A 75 -18.52 12.64 0.04
C LYS A 75 -18.65 11.12 0.09
N LEU A 76 -19.42 10.64 1.06
CA LEU A 76 -19.65 9.22 1.30
C LEU A 76 -21.14 8.92 1.28
N ALA A 77 -21.52 7.80 0.66
CA ALA A 77 -22.79 7.12 0.88
C ALA A 77 -22.47 5.83 1.64
N ILE A 78 -23.04 5.67 2.82
CA ILE A 78 -22.77 4.57 3.75
C ILE A 78 -24.07 3.82 3.94
N ASP A 79 -24.09 2.54 3.60
CA ASP A 79 -25.22 1.64 3.83
C ASP A 79 -24.80 0.56 4.83
N LEU A 80 -25.56 0.36 5.90
CA LEU A 80 -25.35 -0.71 6.87
C LEU A 80 -26.57 -1.60 6.94
N LYS A 81 -26.42 -2.82 6.45
CA LYS A 81 -27.52 -3.78 6.34
C LYS A 81 -27.46 -4.79 7.46
N GLY A 82 -28.56 -4.94 8.19
CA GLY A 82 -28.74 -6.01 9.15
C GLY A 82 -28.91 -7.36 8.45
N LYS A 83 -28.22 -8.40 8.93
CA LYS A 83 -28.48 -9.79 8.53
C LYS A 83 -29.26 -10.53 9.60
N ASN A 84 -30.12 -11.44 9.18
CA ASN A 84 -30.91 -12.31 10.07
C ASN A 84 -31.73 -11.53 11.11
N GLY A 85 -32.26 -10.36 10.73
CA GLY A 85 -33.09 -9.52 11.62
C GLY A 85 -32.29 -8.64 12.59
N ALA A 86 -30.96 -8.56 12.45
CA ALA A 86 -30.19 -7.53 13.14
C ALA A 86 -30.65 -6.14 12.71
N ASP A 87 -30.68 -5.21 13.67
CA ASP A 87 -31.11 -3.82 13.45
C ASP A 87 -29.88 -2.93 13.40
N GLY A 88 -29.49 -2.47 12.22
CA GLY A 88 -28.23 -1.75 12.01
C GLY A 88 -28.24 -0.35 12.62
N TYR A 89 -27.09 0.12 13.10
CA TYR A 89 -26.92 1.50 13.55
C TYR A 89 -25.53 2.01 13.17
N LEU A 90 -25.49 3.14 12.47
CA LEU A 90 -24.30 3.88 12.08
C LEU A 90 -24.08 5.10 12.95
N ILE A 91 -22.83 5.32 13.37
CA ILE A 91 -22.39 6.59 13.95
C ILE A 91 -21.10 7.02 13.23
N VAL A 92 -21.03 8.29 12.83
CA VAL A 92 -19.83 8.89 12.24
C VAL A 92 -19.31 10.01 13.12
N GLU A 93 -18.02 9.93 13.47
CA GLU A 93 -17.35 10.86 14.37
C GLU A 93 -16.15 11.51 13.68
N GLY A 94 -15.95 12.81 13.90
CA GLY A 94 -14.71 13.51 13.57
C GLY A 94 -14.88 14.94 13.03
N PRO A 95 -13.78 15.59 12.59
CA PRO A 95 -12.41 15.08 12.64
C PRO A 95 -11.98 14.76 14.07
N LEU A 96 -11.24 13.68 14.28
CA LEU A 96 -10.69 13.35 15.59
C LEU A 96 -9.69 14.46 16.00
N ALA A 97 -9.83 14.96 17.23
CA ALA A 97 -8.97 16.03 17.77
C ALA A 97 -7.51 15.59 17.91
N SER A 98 -7.29 14.28 18.06
CA SER A 98 -5.97 13.65 18.00
C SER A 98 -6.12 12.29 17.32
N ASP A 99 -5.04 11.82 16.70
CA ASP A 99 -5.01 10.50 16.08
C ASP A 99 -4.99 9.35 17.11
N GLY A 100 -4.93 9.67 18.42
CA GLY A 100 -4.67 8.73 19.52
C GLY A 100 -5.56 7.48 19.57
N ASP A 101 -5.06 6.44 20.26
CA ASP A 101 -5.64 5.10 20.31
C ASP A 101 -6.85 4.93 21.25
N ARG A 102 -7.34 6.01 21.88
CA ARG A 102 -8.53 5.89 22.74
C ARG A 102 -9.77 5.73 21.87
N VAL A 103 -10.17 4.47 21.66
CA VAL A 103 -11.49 4.12 21.14
C VAL A 103 -12.49 4.23 22.28
N ALA A 104 -12.95 5.45 22.52
CA ALA A 104 -14.22 5.67 23.17
C ALA A 104 -15.13 6.33 22.14
N ILE A 105 -16.39 5.89 22.06
CA ILE A 105 -17.41 6.67 21.37
C ILE A 105 -17.41 8.08 22.03
N GLY A 106 -17.63 9.11 21.24
CA GLY A 106 -17.54 10.51 21.64
C GLY A 106 -16.13 11.04 21.90
N SER A 107 -15.07 10.28 21.58
CA SER A 107 -13.72 10.86 21.54
C SER A 107 -13.49 11.79 20.34
N GLY A 108 -14.45 11.83 19.40
CA GLY A 108 -14.63 12.88 18.40
C GLY A 108 -16.06 13.40 18.44
N THR A 109 -16.33 14.53 17.78
CA THR A 109 -17.69 15.04 17.61
C THR A 109 -18.48 14.10 16.71
N VAL A 110 -19.63 13.60 17.18
CA VAL A 110 -20.59 12.89 16.32
C VAL A 110 -21.14 13.89 15.30
N ILE A 111 -20.89 13.65 14.02
CA ILE A 111 -21.31 14.53 12.92
C ILE A 111 -22.49 13.97 12.13
N ALA A 112 -22.76 12.67 12.27
CA ALA A 112 -23.92 12.01 11.71
C ALA A 112 -24.16 10.68 12.44
N GLU A 113 -25.42 10.26 12.49
CA GLU A 113 -25.85 8.95 12.98
C GLU A 113 -27.16 8.57 12.29
N ASP A 114 -27.41 7.28 12.12
CA ASP A 114 -28.65 6.76 11.50
C ASP A 114 -28.87 5.29 11.87
N ASP A 115 -30.09 4.90 12.22
CA ASP A 115 -30.49 3.53 12.54
C ASP A 115 -31.48 2.90 11.54
N ASP A 116 -32.40 3.66 10.95
CA ASP A 116 -33.50 3.08 10.16
C ASP A 116 -33.79 3.73 8.79
N ALA A 117 -33.01 4.72 8.34
CA ALA A 117 -33.24 5.36 7.04
C ALA A 117 -32.96 4.44 5.83
N GLY A 118 -32.34 3.28 6.05
CA GLY A 118 -32.00 2.27 5.05
C GLY A 118 -33.12 1.28 4.70
N HIS A 119 -34.40 1.63 4.88
CA HIS A 119 -35.57 0.73 4.78
C HIS A 119 -35.52 -0.48 5.74
N GLY A 120 -36.49 -0.56 6.65
CA GLY A 120 -36.60 -1.68 7.60
C GLY A 120 -35.62 -1.48 8.75
N SER A 121 -34.75 -2.45 8.99
CA SER A 121 -33.79 -2.47 10.12
C SER A 121 -32.35 -2.18 9.65
N ASN A 122 -32.21 -1.31 8.64
CA ASN A 122 -30.94 -0.95 8.05
C ASN A 122 -30.71 0.55 8.21
N ALA A 123 -29.45 0.93 8.35
CA ALA A 123 -29.05 2.32 8.43
C ALA A 123 -28.44 2.82 7.12
N LYS A 124 -28.62 4.11 6.82
CA LYS A 124 -28.09 4.79 5.65
C LYS A 124 -27.70 6.23 5.92
N LEU A 125 -26.49 6.61 5.51
CA LEU A 125 -25.97 7.98 5.62
C LEU A 125 -25.40 8.50 4.30
N ASP A 126 -25.81 9.70 3.89
CA ASP A 126 -25.17 10.49 2.82
C ASP A 126 -24.43 11.69 3.45
N LEU A 127 -23.11 11.61 3.49
CA LEU A 127 -22.25 12.48 4.29
C LEU A 127 -21.30 13.33 3.44
N SER A 128 -21.06 14.57 3.87
CA SER A 128 -19.98 15.44 3.35
C SER A 128 -18.96 15.77 4.44
N LEU A 129 -17.76 15.17 4.34
CA LEU A 129 -16.62 15.43 5.21
C LEU A 129 -15.88 16.69 4.76
N THR A 130 -16.39 17.85 5.16
CA THR A 130 -15.90 19.16 4.68
C THR A 130 -14.51 19.53 5.20
N GLN A 131 -14.14 19.06 6.40
CA GLN A 131 -12.84 19.33 7.00
C GLN A 131 -11.84 18.19 6.69
N PRO A 132 -10.56 18.51 6.45
CA PRO A 132 -9.53 17.49 6.39
C PRO A 132 -9.28 16.88 7.77
N GLY A 133 -9.00 15.59 7.82
CA GLY A 133 -8.71 14.88 9.07
C GLY A 133 -9.18 13.43 9.05
N VAL A 134 -9.00 12.76 10.19
CA VAL A 134 -9.44 11.37 10.38
C VAL A 134 -10.84 11.38 10.97
N TYR A 135 -11.71 10.56 10.41
CA TYR A 135 -13.05 10.28 10.92
C TYR A 135 -13.17 8.80 11.25
N ARG A 136 -14.12 8.46 12.13
CA ARG A 136 -14.47 7.07 12.46
C ARG A 136 -15.91 6.77 12.09
N ILE A 137 -16.14 5.58 11.58
CA ILE A 137 -17.45 5.01 11.28
C ILE A 137 -17.62 3.81 12.20
N LEU A 138 -18.57 3.91 13.11
CA LEU A 138 -18.97 2.84 14.01
C LEU A 138 -20.13 2.09 13.36
N ALA A 139 -19.99 0.78 13.21
CA ALA A 139 -20.99 -0.08 12.61
C ALA A 139 -21.45 -1.13 13.61
N GLY A 140 -22.58 -0.88 14.25
CA GLY A 140 -23.16 -1.76 15.28
C GLY A 140 -24.65 -1.97 15.05
N THR A 141 -25.35 -2.41 16.09
CA THR A 141 -26.82 -2.50 16.07
C THR A 141 -27.46 -1.40 16.89
N TYR A 142 -28.76 -1.18 16.70
CA TYR A 142 -29.54 -0.34 17.60
C TYR A 142 -29.43 -0.82 19.05
N GLY A 143 -29.48 -2.13 19.29
CA GLY A 143 -29.24 -2.70 20.63
C GLY A 143 -27.89 -2.29 21.20
N SER A 144 -26.79 -2.41 20.44
CA SER A 144 -25.46 -2.05 20.96
C SER A 144 -25.24 -0.54 21.08
N LEU A 145 -25.37 0.20 19.97
CA LEU A 145 -25.03 1.64 19.92
C LEU A 145 -26.18 2.53 20.42
N GLY A 146 -27.43 2.07 20.29
CA GLY A 146 -28.65 2.77 20.68
C GLY A 146 -29.08 2.50 22.11
N GLU A 147 -28.95 1.27 22.60
CA GLU A 147 -29.39 0.89 23.95
C GLU A 147 -28.24 0.58 24.91
N GLY A 148 -27.01 0.41 24.40
CA GLY A 148 -25.86 0.01 25.22
C GLY A 148 -25.93 -1.46 25.63
N ALA A 149 -26.54 -2.33 24.83
CA ALA A 149 -26.59 -3.77 25.03
C ALA A 149 -25.39 -4.49 24.38
N ALA A 150 -25.32 -5.81 24.56
CA ALA A 150 -24.30 -6.62 23.91
C ALA A 150 -24.39 -6.53 22.38
N ALA A 151 -23.23 -6.43 21.72
CA ALA A 151 -23.15 -6.46 20.27
C ALA A 151 -23.27 -7.89 19.75
N GLU A 152 -24.42 -8.24 19.18
CA GLU A 152 -24.72 -9.56 18.64
C GLU A 152 -25.27 -9.47 17.22
N GLY A 153 -25.04 -10.52 16.43
CA GLY A 153 -25.58 -10.66 15.09
C GLY A 153 -24.54 -10.44 13.99
N SER A 154 -25.02 -10.08 12.80
CA SER A 154 -24.13 -9.80 11.67
C SER A 154 -24.68 -8.69 10.80
N LEU A 155 -23.76 -7.91 10.24
CA LEU A 155 -24.05 -6.74 9.41
C LEU A 155 -23.26 -6.82 8.09
N THR A 156 -23.71 -6.09 7.08
CA THR A 156 -22.87 -5.73 5.92
C THR A 156 -22.76 -4.22 5.86
N LEU A 157 -21.53 -3.71 5.96
CA LEU A 157 -21.20 -2.30 5.77
C LEU A 157 -20.73 -2.10 4.33
N ASP A 158 -21.43 -1.27 3.57
CA ASP A 158 -21.04 -0.82 2.23
C ASP A 158 -20.75 0.69 2.29
N ILE A 159 -19.63 1.12 1.73
CA ILE A 159 -19.27 2.53 1.67
C ILE A 159 -18.92 2.89 0.24
N ALA A 160 -19.81 3.61 -0.42
CA ALA A 160 -19.51 4.24 -1.70
C ALA A 160 -18.93 5.64 -1.45
N CYS A 161 -17.81 5.96 -2.09
CA CYS A 161 -17.36 7.33 -2.14
C CYS A 161 -17.75 8.00 -3.43
N THR A 162 -18.50 9.10 -3.31
CA THR A 162 -19.16 9.78 -4.43
C THR A 162 -18.40 11.03 -4.90
N ALA A 163 -17.47 11.55 -4.08
CA ALA A 163 -16.57 12.63 -4.48
C ALA A 163 -15.34 12.74 -3.57
N ARG A 164 -14.18 13.14 -4.14
CA ARG A 164 -12.95 13.54 -3.43
C ARG A 164 -12.45 12.52 -2.38
N CYS A 165 -12.50 11.25 -2.75
CA CYS A 165 -12.15 10.08 -1.91
C CYS A 165 -10.66 9.92 -1.67
N THR A 166 -9.87 10.59 -2.48
CA THR A 166 -8.43 10.37 -2.60
C THR A 166 -7.71 11.68 -2.52
N ARG A 167 -6.47 11.61 -2.06
CA ARG A 167 -5.56 12.76 -2.11
C ARG A 167 -5.44 13.23 -3.56
N PRO A 168 -5.49 14.55 -3.82
CA PRO A 168 -5.30 15.05 -5.17
C PRO A 168 -3.91 14.68 -5.70
N GLY A 169 -3.84 14.35 -6.99
CA GLY A 169 -2.58 14.15 -7.69
C GLY A 169 -2.19 15.36 -8.51
N ILE A 170 -0.89 15.60 -8.66
CA ILE A 170 -0.32 16.56 -9.62
C ILE A 170 0.36 15.77 -10.72
N ASP A 171 -0.01 16.01 -11.98
CA ASP A 171 0.65 15.38 -13.12
C ASP A 171 2.04 15.98 -13.40
N GLN A 172 2.86 15.25 -14.14
CA GLN A 172 4.24 15.66 -14.47
C GLN A 172 4.32 17.04 -15.15
N LYS A 173 3.39 17.36 -16.05
CA LYS A 173 3.41 18.62 -16.79
C LYS A 173 3.07 19.79 -15.88
N THR A 174 2.04 19.65 -15.06
CA THR A 174 1.63 20.63 -14.06
C THR A 174 2.77 20.90 -13.08
N PHE A 175 3.44 19.83 -12.62
CA PHE A 175 4.60 19.94 -11.74
C PHE A 175 5.78 20.70 -12.39
N VAL A 176 6.20 20.29 -13.59
CA VAL A 176 7.33 20.92 -14.31
C VAL A 176 7.03 22.38 -14.63
N ARG A 177 5.79 22.73 -15.02
CA ARG A 177 5.38 24.13 -15.21
C ARG A 177 5.48 24.93 -13.92
N GLY A 178 5.04 24.35 -12.79
CA GLY A 178 5.20 24.97 -11.47
C GLY A 178 6.66 25.27 -11.15
N LEU A 179 7.56 24.32 -11.42
CA LEU A 179 9.00 24.52 -11.22
C LEU A 179 9.58 25.57 -12.17
N GLN A 180 9.22 25.58 -13.46
CA GLN A 180 9.66 26.59 -14.42
C GLN A 180 9.19 28.01 -14.02
N GLN A 181 7.97 28.13 -13.47
CA GLN A 181 7.45 29.41 -12.98
C GLN A 181 8.18 29.89 -11.72
N GLN A 182 8.51 28.98 -10.80
CA GLN A 182 9.18 29.31 -9.54
C GLN A 182 10.68 29.59 -9.70
N SER A 183 11.35 28.85 -10.59
CA SER A 183 12.82 28.79 -10.66
C SER A 183 13.41 29.20 -12.02
N GLY A 184 12.57 29.44 -13.04
CA GLY A 184 13.01 29.74 -14.39
C GLY A 184 13.90 28.64 -14.97
N GLY A 185 15.03 29.02 -15.58
CA GLY A 185 16.00 28.08 -16.14
C GLY A 185 16.77 27.23 -15.11
N ALA A 186 16.70 27.56 -13.81
CA ALA A 186 17.46 26.87 -12.78
C ALA A 186 17.03 25.39 -12.61
N PHE A 187 15.75 25.07 -12.83
CA PHE A 187 15.28 23.68 -12.82
C PHE A 187 15.92 22.85 -13.94
N ALA A 188 15.99 23.39 -15.16
CA ALA A 188 16.57 22.67 -16.30
C ALA A 188 18.06 22.36 -16.06
N GLU A 189 18.81 23.34 -15.58
CA GLU A 189 20.23 23.17 -15.24
C GLU A 189 20.43 22.16 -14.09
N MET A 190 19.57 22.21 -13.07
CA MET A 190 19.57 21.22 -11.98
C MET A 190 19.34 19.81 -12.52
N ALA A 191 18.26 19.61 -13.28
CA ALA A 191 17.90 18.30 -13.81
C ALA A 191 18.99 17.73 -14.74
N LYS A 192 19.62 18.58 -15.57
CA LYS A 192 20.78 18.18 -16.39
C LYS A 192 21.99 17.79 -15.55
N ALA A 193 22.29 18.54 -14.49
CA ALA A 193 23.41 18.25 -13.61
C ALA A 193 23.22 16.89 -12.91
N GLU A 194 22.01 16.60 -12.43
CA GLU A 194 21.68 15.29 -11.84
C GLU A 194 21.76 14.16 -12.88
N LEU A 195 21.21 14.36 -14.09
CA LEU A 195 21.34 13.39 -15.19
C LEU A 195 22.80 13.10 -15.54
N ALA A 196 23.64 14.13 -15.62
CA ALA A 196 25.07 13.99 -15.91
C ALA A 196 25.82 13.27 -14.78
N ALA A 197 25.40 13.45 -13.52
CA ALA A 197 25.97 12.72 -12.39
C ALA A 197 25.58 11.23 -12.38
N LEU A 198 24.37 10.90 -12.85
CA LEU A 198 23.87 9.52 -12.91
C LEU A 198 24.40 8.76 -14.14
N VAL A 199 24.60 9.44 -15.27
CA VAL A 199 24.93 8.83 -16.56
C VAL A 199 26.43 8.98 -16.83
N HIS A 200 27.20 7.93 -16.55
CA HIS A 200 28.66 7.95 -16.64
C HIS A 200 29.20 8.12 -18.07
N SER A 201 28.44 7.72 -19.09
CA SER A 201 28.80 7.97 -20.48
C SER A 201 28.52 9.43 -20.82
N PRO A 202 29.54 10.27 -21.06
CA PRO A 202 29.30 11.69 -21.35
C PRO A 202 28.44 11.88 -22.60
N ALA A 203 28.56 10.99 -23.58
CA ALA A 203 27.73 11.01 -24.78
C ALA A 203 26.27 10.68 -24.49
N ALA A 204 26.00 9.68 -23.64
CA ALA A 204 24.63 9.34 -23.24
C ALA A 204 24.03 10.44 -22.35
N ALA A 205 24.81 11.03 -21.44
CA ALA A 205 24.40 12.15 -20.61
C ALA A 205 24.04 13.37 -21.46
N ALA A 206 24.87 13.70 -22.46
CA ALA A 206 24.59 14.78 -23.40
C ALA A 206 23.33 14.52 -24.25
N ALA A 207 23.13 13.28 -24.71
CA ALA A 207 21.94 12.90 -25.46
C ALA A 207 20.65 13.02 -24.60
N LEU A 208 20.70 12.54 -23.36
CA LEU A 208 19.59 12.68 -22.41
C LEU A 208 19.34 14.14 -22.03
N GLY A 209 20.39 14.94 -21.88
CA GLY A 209 20.30 16.39 -21.64
C GLY A 209 19.64 17.12 -22.81
N ALA A 210 20.02 16.79 -24.05
CA ALA A 210 19.40 17.36 -25.25
C ALA A 210 17.93 16.93 -25.41
N GLN A 211 17.60 15.69 -25.03
CA GLN A 211 16.22 15.22 -24.99
C GLN A 211 15.42 15.99 -23.94
N LEU A 212 15.97 16.21 -22.75
CA LEU A 212 15.35 17.02 -21.71
C LEU A 212 15.12 18.46 -22.20
N ASP A 213 16.09 19.06 -22.88
CA ASP A 213 15.93 20.39 -23.49
C ASP A 213 14.79 20.43 -24.49
N ALA A 214 14.72 19.44 -25.39
CA ALA A 214 13.64 19.35 -26.37
C ALA A 214 12.26 19.21 -25.68
N ILE A 215 12.18 18.42 -24.60
CA ILE A 215 10.96 18.26 -23.81
C ILE A 215 10.57 19.59 -23.14
N LEU A 216 11.51 20.28 -22.51
CA LEU A 216 11.24 21.53 -21.78
C LEU A 216 10.98 22.72 -22.71
N ALA A 217 11.46 22.67 -23.95
CA ALA A 217 11.19 23.67 -24.98
C ALA A 217 9.80 23.52 -25.62
N ASP A 218 9.17 22.34 -25.53
CA ASP A 218 7.80 22.13 -25.97
C ASP A 218 6.81 22.80 -24.99
N PRO A 219 6.03 23.81 -25.41
CA PRO A 219 5.03 24.46 -24.55
C PRO A 219 3.98 23.50 -23.97
N GLN A 220 3.72 22.40 -24.68
CA GLN A 220 2.76 21.37 -24.26
C GLN A 220 3.39 20.25 -23.44
N LEU A 221 4.72 20.24 -23.31
CA LEU A 221 5.50 19.22 -22.61
C LEU A 221 5.07 17.79 -23.01
N THR A 222 4.75 17.56 -24.29
CA THR A 222 4.22 16.29 -24.81
C THR A 222 5.16 15.13 -24.52
N GLY A 223 6.46 15.37 -24.58
CA GLY A 223 7.47 14.35 -24.26
C GLY A 223 7.43 13.86 -22.81
N LEU A 224 6.77 14.55 -21.87
CA LEU A 224 6.61 14.06 -20.49
C LEU A 224 5.52 13.00 -20.33
N GLU A 225 4.56 12.89 -21.24
CA GLU A 225 3.37 12.04 -21.05
C GLU A 225 3.73 10.59 -20.72
N ARG A 226 4.81 10.07 -21.32
CA ARG A 226 5.35 8.74 -21.04
C ARG A 226 6.82 8.76 -20.70
N PHE A 227 7.30 9.81 -20.03
CA PHE A 227 8.70 9.89 -19.63
C PHE A 227 8.92 9.44 -18.18
N PRO A 228 9.97 8.65 -17.91
CA PRO A 228 10.77 7.89 -18.88
C PRO A 228 10.02 6.63 -19.35
N THR A 229 10.18 6.27 -20.64
CA THR A 229 9.80 4.94 -21.17
C THR A 229 11.06 4.12 -21.40
N ILE A 230 11.11 2.93 -20.80
CA ILE A 230 12.22 1.98 -20.91
C ILE A 230 11.74 0.78 -21.73
N PRO A 231 12.36 0.45 -22.87
CA PRO A 231 12.06 -0.80 -23.56
C PRO A 231 12.46 -1.99 -22.69
N LEU A 232 11.53 -2.93 -22.47
CA LEU A 232 11.77 -4.08 -21.60
C LEU A 232 12.98 -4.91 -22.05
N ALA A 233 13.15 -5.07 -23.36
CA ALA A 233 14.29 -5.74 -23.96
C ALA A 233 15.65 -5.06 -23.68
N GLN A 234 15.65 -3.78 -23.27
CA GLN A 234 16.86 -3.07 -22.88
C GLN A 234 17.16 -3.21 -21.38
N VAL A 235 16.23 -3.70 -20.56
CA VAL A 235 16.45 -3.85 -19.11
C VAL A 235 17.67 -4.72 -18.83
N ALA A 236 17.83 -5.84 -19.55
CA ALA A 236 19.03 -6.68 -19.42
C ALA A 236 20.34 -5.92 -19.68
N LEU A 237 20.36 -5.02 -20.67
CA LEU A 237 21.52 -4.19 -21.00
C LEU A 237 21.74 -3.10 -19.95
N LEU A 238 20.67 -2.63 -19.31
CA LEU A 238 20.73 -1.63 -18.26
C LEU A 238 21.08 -2.21 -16.89
N ARG A 239 20.89 -3.51 -16.62
CA ARG A 239 21.20 -4.11 -15.30
C ARG A 239 22.63 -3.82 -14.80
N PRO A 240 23.69 -3.86 -15.63
CA PRO A 240 25.02 -3.47 -15.17
C PRO A 240 25.17 -1.97 -14.89
N ALA A 241 24.44 -1.12 -15.63
CA ALA A 241 24.44 0.33 -15.44
C ALA A 241 23.63 0.74 -14.19
N LEU A 242 22.48 0.09 -13.97
CA LEU A 242 21.99 -0.50 -12.71
C LEU A 242 22.40 0.19 -11.44
N GLY A 243 23.67 0.03 -11.15
CA GLY A 243 24.25 0.88 -10.14
C GLY A 243 25.76 0.86 -10.14
N GLN A 244 26.17 1.63 -11.10
CA GLN A 244 27.16 2.63 -10.78
C GLN A 244 26.65 3.65 -9.71
N ILE A 245 25.39 3.56 -9.24
CA ILE A 245 24.88 4.11 -7.98
C ILE A 245 25.53 3.38 -6.80
N ALA A 246 26.32 4.11 -6.00
CA ALA A 246 26.86 3.59 -4.76
C ALA A 246 25.71 3.11 -3.86
N ALA A 247 25.67 1.81 -3.59
CA ALA A 247 24.81 1.25 -2.56
C ALA A 247 25.57 1.27 -1.24
N ASP A 248 24.88 1.66 -0.16
CA ASP A 248 25.39 1.40 1.17
C ASP A 248 25.53 -0.13 1.32
N PRO A 249 26.60 -0.62 1.98
CA PRO A 249 26.73 -2.04 2.24
C PRO A 249 25.49 -2.52 3.01
N PRO A 250 24.94 -3.70 2.66
CA PRO A 250 23.74 -4.19 3.30
C PRO A 250 23.96 -4.32 4.81
N GLU A 251 23.09 -3.71 5.60
CA GLU A 251 23.13 -3.88 7.05
C GLU A 251 22.94 -5.37 7.39
N PRO A 252 23.75 -5.93 8.31
CA PRO A 252 23.54 -7.27 8.81
C PRO A 252 22.14 -7.42 9.41
N ASP A 253 21.53 -8.59 9.22
CA ASP A 253 20.23 -8.87 9.83
C ASP A 253 20.34 -8.80 11.35
N LYS A 254 19.50 -7.96 11.94
CA LYS A 254 19.42 -7.86 13.40
C LYS A 254 19.01 -9.22 13.97
N ILE A 255 19.69 -9.65 15.02
CA ILE A 255 19.23 -10.76 15.84
C ILE A 255 18.24 -10.18 16.85
N VAL A 256 17.02 -10.69 16.84
CA VAL A 256 15.95 -10.22 17.71
C VAL A 256 15.68 -11.28 18.77
N THR A 257 15.70 -10.88 20.05
CA THR A 257 15.37 -11.74 21.18
C THR A 257 14.58 -10.98 22.23
N GLY A 258 13.43 -11.52 22.64
CA GLY A 258 12.59 -10.90 23.66
C GLY A 258 11.13 -11.34 23.60
N ASP A 259 10.32 -10.76 24.48
CA ASP A 259 8.86 -10.89 24.42
C ASP A 259 8.29 -10.05 23.27
N LEU A 260 7.34 -10.59 22.52
CA LEU A 260 6.78 -9.92 21.35
C LEU A 260 6.16 -8.57 21.69
N ALA A 261 5.37 -8.45 22.77
CA ALA A 261 4.72 -7.20 23.13
C ALA A 261 5.75 -6.12 23.49
N VAL A 262 6.83 -6.50 24.18
CA VAL A 262 7.95 -5.59 24.48
C VAL A 262 8.67 -5.16 23.20
N LEU A 263 8.84 -6.06 22.23
CA LEU A 263 9.52 -5.76 20.96
C LEU A 263 8.70 -4.83 20.06
N LEU A 264 7.37 -4.93 20.08
CA LEU A 264 6.50 -4.02 19.34
C LEU A 264 6.56 -2.59 19.88
N GLY A 265 6.86 -2.42 21.17
CA GLY A 265 7.03 -1.13 21.82
C GLY A 265 5.70 -0.44 22.13
N GLU A 266 5.80 0.85 22.45
CA GLU A 266 4.62 1.68 22.74
C GLU A 266 3.98 2.21 21.45
N CYS A 267 2.66 2.39 21.48
CA CYS A 267 1.93 3.04 20.40
C CYS A 267 2.32 4.52 20.30
N LYS A 268 2.72 4.95 19.10
CA LYS A 268 3.17 6.33 18.85
C LYS A 268 2.17 7.08 17.96
N PRO A 269 1.47 8.11 18.46
CA PRO A 269 0.56 8.91 17.64
C PRO A 269 1.30 9.81 16.64
N GLU A 270 2.57 10.10 16.86
CA GLU A 270 3.34 10.93 15.96
C GLU A 270 3.66 10.18 14.67
N ARG A 271 3.22 10.76 13.57
CA ARG A 271 3.57 10.32 12.22
C ARG A 271 4.37 11.40 11.54
N THR A 272 5.59 11.06 11.14
CA THR A 272 6.49 12.02 10.51
C THR A 272 6.01 12.28 9.09
N LEU A 273 5.84 13.56 8.73
CA LEU A 273 5.55 13.95 7.36
C LEU A 273 6.79 13.75 6.47
N PRO A 274 6.60 13.62 5.14
CA PRO A 274 7.70 13.61 4.17
C PRO A 274 8.70 14.74 4.44
N SER A 275 10.00 14.41 4.46
CA SER A 275 11.05 15.41 4.53
C SER A 275 11.16 16.14 3.19
N ALA A 276 11.62 17.39 3.18
CA ALA A 276 11.96 18.07 1.94
C ALA A 276 12.92 17.21 1.09
N LEU A 277 12.61 17.04 -0.19
CA LEU A 277 13.38 16.24 -1.13
C LEU A 277 14.74 16.89 -1.40
N ASP A 278 14.72 18.17 -1.77
CA ASP A 278 15.90 18.98 -2.05
C ASP A 278 15.61 20.45 -1.72
N ALA A 279 16.57 21.17 -1.15
CA ALA A 279 16.41 22.59 -0.82
C ALA A 279 16.15 23.48 -2.05
N ARG A 280 16.54 23.02 -3.25
CA ARG A 280 16.29 23.69 -4.54
C ARG A 280 14.88 23.46 -5.08
N LEU A 281 14.11 22.54 -4.48
CA LEU A 281 12.74 22.20 -4.85
C LEU A 281 11.78 22.51 -3.68
N PRO A 282 11.54 23.81 -3.36
CA PRO A 282 10.73 24.18 -2.22
C PRO A 282 9.30 23.63 -2.33
N GLY A 283 8.83 23.02 -1.25
CA GLY A 283 7.51 22.38 -1.22
C GLY A 283 7.46 20.99 -1.85
N VAL A 284 8.58 20.43 -2.32
CA VAL A 284 8.62 19.03 -2.77
C VAL A 284 9.15 18.15 -1.64
N GLY A 285 8.34 17.19 -1.22
CA GLY A 285 8.69 16.20 -0.19
C GLY A 285 9.09 14.86 -0.79
N TYR A 286 9.90 14.10 -0.05
CA TYR A 286 10.22 12.70 -0.33
C TYR A 286 9.57 11.77 0.70
N GLY A 287 8.98 10.70 0.18
CA GLY A 287 8.23 9.71 0.93
C GLY A 287 6.73 9.84 0.73
N HIS A 288 6.00 8.81 1.13
CA HIS A 288 4.55 8.86 1.19
C HIS A 288 4.10 9.58 2.46
N PHE A 289 2.91 10.16 2.39
CA PHE A 289 2.24 10.56 3.60
C PHE A 289 1.94 9.34 4.47
N PRO A 290 2.10 9.45 5.79
CA PRO A 290 1.81 8.35 6.68
C PRO A 290 0.30 8.11 6.70
N SER A 291 -0.09 6.85 6.51
CA SER A 291 -1.50 6.45 6.41
C SER A 291 -2.26 6.81 7.67
N ARG A 292 -3.30 7.65 7.54
CA ARG A 292 -4.18 7.99 8.66
C ARG A 292 -5.46 7.18 8.79
N VAL A 293 -5.60 6.20 7.91
CA VAL A 293 -6.64 5.17 8.03
C VAL A 293 -6.22 4.00 8.94
N LEU A 294 -4.96 3.95 9.38
CA LEU A 294 -4.51 3.06 10.45
C LEU A 294 -4.62 3.78 11.80
N SER A 295 -4.74 3.06 12.90
CA SER A 295 -4.54 3.61 14.25
C SER A 295 -3.05 3.86 14.51
N PRO A 296 -2.68 4.72 15.48
CA PRO A 296 -1.30 4.88 15.91
C PRO A 296 -0.63 3.57 16.31
N CYS A 297 -1.30 2.70 17.07
CA CYS A 297 -0.76 1.37 17.38
C CYS A 297 -0.51 0.56 16.10
N GLN A 298 -1.48 0.49 15.18
CA GLN A 298 -1.34 -0.24 13.92
C GLN A 298 -0.14 0.23 13.11
N PHE A 299 0.02 1.55 13.02
CA PHE A 299 1.12 2.18 12.30
C PHE A 299 2.47 1.93 12.99
N SER A 300 2.55 2.14 14.31
CA SER A 300 3.82 2.06 15.06
C SER A 300 4.33 0.64 15.28
N HIS A 301 3.43 -0.36 15.36
CA HIS A 301 3.82 -1.77 15.52
C HIS A 301 4.23 -2.44 14.21
N ALA A 302 3.90 -1.85 13.05
CA ALA A 302 4.16 -2.46 11.74
C ALA A 302 5.65 -2.72 11.49
N ASP A 303 6.48 -1.68 11.65
CA ASP A 303 7.93 -1.76 11.44
C ASP A 303 8.63 -2.72 12.41
N PRO A 304 8.38 -2.66 13.74
CA PRO A 304 8.92 -3.65 14.68
C PRO A 304 8.50 -5.09 14.37
N LEU A 305 7.23 -5.33 14.02
CA LEU A 305 6.77 -6.67 13.65
C LEU A 305 7.44 -7.15 12.36
N ALA A 306 7.54 -6.29 11.36
CA ALA A 306 8.22 -6.56 10.10
C ALA A 306 9.70 -6.91 10.33
N GLN A 307 10.39 -6.22 11.25
CA GLN A 307 11.74 -6.56 11.68
C GLN A 307 11.79 -7.92 12.37
N VAL A 308 10.88 -8.21 13.31
CA VAL A 308 10.78 -9.53 13.96
C VAL A 308 10.66 -10.63 12.92
N LEU A 309 9.73 -10.50 11.98
CA LEU A 309 9.49 -11.50 10.94
C LEU A 309 10.68 -11.68 10.00
N THR A 310 11.30 -10.59 9.57
CA THR A 310 12.53 -10.62 8.77
C THR A 310 13.66 -11.35 9.49
N SER A 311 13.76 -11.19 10.81
CA SER A 311 14.81 -11.80 11.65
C SER A 311 14.52 -13.29 11.93
N LEU A 312 13.26 -13.65 12.18
CA LEU A 312 12.83 -15.06 12.29
C LEU A 312 13.01 -15.79 10.96
N ALA A 313 12.63 -15.17 9.84
CA ALA A 313 12.80 -15.72 8.49
C ALA A 313 14.26 -15.96 8.12
N ALA A 314 15.16 -15.08 8.61
CA ALA A 314 16.61 -15.20 8.45
C ALA A 314 17.18 -16.50 9.03
N GLN A 315 16.54 -17.05 10.06
CA GLN A 315 17.08 -18.15 10.87
C GLN A 315 18.48 -17.83 11.45
N ASN A 316 18.72 -16.57 11.80
CA ASN A 316 20.01 -16.05 12.30
C ASN A 316 20.21 -16.22 13.82
N GLY A 317 19.44 -17.11 14.47
CA GLY A 317 19.40 -17.25 15.93
C GLY A 317 18.38 -16.35 16.63
N SER A 318 17.61 -15.56 15.88
CA SER A 318 16.47 -14.82 16.44
C SER A 318 15.42 -15.75 17.02
N GLN A 319 14.83 -15.32 18.13
CA GLN A 319 13.72 -16.02 18.78
C GLN A 319 12.88 -15.02 19.56
N VAL A 320 11.55 -15.13 19.50
CA VAL A 320 10.65 -14.29 20.29
C VAL A 320 9.82 -15.15 21.23
N THR A 321 9.37 -14.59 22.34
CA THR A 321 8.39 -15.23 23.22
C THR A 321 7.03 -14.61 22.98
N PHE A 322 6.00 -15.45 22.83
CA PHE A 322 4.62 -15.00 22.73
C PHE A 322 3.73 -15.97 23.52
N ARG A 323 2.99 -15.45 24.50
CA ARG A 323 2.16 -16.25 25.44
C ARG A 323 2.93 -17.44 26.04
N GLY A 324 4.18 -17.21 26.45
CA GLY A 324 5.05 -18.23 27.04
C GLY A 324 5.64 -19.26 26.08
N LYS A 325 5.30 -19.21 24.78
CA LYS A 325 5.90 -20.07 23.74
C LYS A 325 7.11 -19.38 23.13
N THR A 326 8.21 -20.11 22.96
CA THR A 326 9.36 -19.64 22.17
C THR A 326 9.10 -19.90 20.69
N ILE A 327 9.23 -18.86 19.89
CA ILE A 327 8.92 -18.80 18.47
C ILE A 327 10.20 -18.47 17.70
N LYS A 328 10.50 -19.24 16.66
CA LYS A 328 11.74 -19.17 15.88
C LYS A 328 11.50 -18.96 14.38
N THR A 329 10.26 -19.05 13.91
CA THR A 329 9.91 -18.84 12.50
C THR A 329 8.68 -17.92 12.34
N PRO A 330 8.52 -17.26 11.18
CA PRO A 330 7.28 -16.53 10.87
C PRO A 330 6.04 -17.42 10.93
N HIS A 331 6.14 -18.66 10.46
CA HIS A 331 5.07 -19.66 10.54
C HIS A 331 4.59 -19.86 11.97
N GLU A 332 5.52 -20.18 12.89
CA GLU A 332 5.19 -20.39 14.31
C GLU A 332 4.56 -19.15 14.94
N LEU A 333 5.02 -17.94 14.58
CA LEU A 333 4.45 -16.69 15.08
C LEU A 333 2.99 -16.54 14.63
N PHE A 334 2.70 -16.72 13.34
CA PHE A 334 1.35 -16.57 12.81
C PHE A 334 0.40 -17.66 13.33
N ALA A 335 0.86 -18.91 13.45
CA ALA A 335 0.09 -19.97 14.06
C ALA A 335 -0.28 -19.63 15.51
N ALA A 336 0.67 -19.09 16.29
CA ALA A 336 0.41 -18.67 17.66
C ALA A 336 -0.53 -17.45 17.74
N LEU A 337 -0.45 -16.51 16.78
CA LEU A 337 -1.39 -15.39 16.67
C LEU A 337 -2.83 -15.88 16.42
N ILE A 338 -3.02 -16.80 15.47
CA ILE A 338 -4.34 -17.39 15.18
C ILE A 338 -4.89 -18.14 16.40
N GLU A 339 -4.09 -19.02 17.01
CA GLU A 339 -4.46 -19.75 18.25
C GLU A 339 -4.85 -18.80 19.38
N SER A 340 -4.25 -17.60 19.40
CA SER A 340 -4.49 -16.59 20.41
C SER A 340 -5.74 -15.72 20.19
N GLY A 341 -6.48 -15.97 19.11
CA GLY A 341 -7.71 -15.27 18.75
C GLY A 341 -7.51 -14.08 17.80
N HIS A 342 -6.38 -14.00 17.09
CA HIS A 342 -6.20 -13.00 16.03
C HIS A 342 -6.82 -13.49 14.73
N THR A 343 -7.44 -12.57 14.00
CA THR A 343 -7.82 -12.76 12.60
C THR A 343 -6.65 -12.34 11.72
N VAL A 344 -6.34 -13.13 10.71
CA VAL A 344 -5.32 -12.81 9.71
C VAL A 344 -5.90 -12.94 8.32
N GLN A 345 -5.72 -11.91 7.50
CA GLN A 345 -6.08 -11.90 6.11
C GLN A 345 -4.83 -11.79 5.26
N VAL A 346 -4.67 -12.68 4.28
CA VAL A 346 -3.56 -12.64 3.32
C VAL A 346 -4.05 -12.17 1.95
N ARG A 347 -3.38 -11.15 1.41
CA ARG A 347 -3.71 -10.52 0.14
C ARG A 347 -2.51 -10.51 -0.78
N ASN A 348 -2.76 -10.71 -2.07
CA ASN A 348 -1.76 -10.49 -3.11
C ASN A 348 -2.10 -9.19 -3.84
N GLU A 349 -1.42 -8.11 -3.46
CA GLU A 349 -1.76 -6.77 -3.90
C GLU A 349 -0.86 -6.32 -5.06
N ARG A 350 -1.50 -5.72 -6.07
CA ARG A 350 -0.86 -5.19 -7.28
C ARG A 350 -1.15 -3.71 -7.41
N MET A 351 -0.15 -2.94 -7.79
CA MET A 351 -0.22 -1.49 -7.99
C MET A 351 0.81 -1.07 -9.03
N TYR A 352 0.76 0.19 -9.46
CA TYR A 352 1.89 0.78 -10.16
C TYR A 352 2.95 1.25 -9.17
N ALA A 353 4.22 1.06 -9.52
CA ALA A 353 5.34 1.46 -8.70
C ALA A 353 5.47 3.00 -8.69
N ASN A 354 5.48 3.59 -7.49
CA ASN A 354 5.80 5.01 -7.29
C ASN A 354 7.27 5.17 -6.89
N PHE A 355 8.19 5.00 -7.85
CA PHE A 355 9.63 5.07 -7.58
C PHE A 355 10.08 6.42 -7.02
N LEU A 356 9.47 7.51 -7.49
CA LEU A 356 9.86 8.86 -7.05
C LEU A 356 9.40 9.16 -5.63
N SER A 357 8.27 8.56 -5.19
CA SER A 357 7.70 8.75 -3.86
C SER A 357 7.62 10.22 -3.46
N ALA A 358 7.29 11.12 -4.39
CA ALA A 358 7.31 12.55 -4.15
C ALA A 358 5.93 13.14 -3.88
N THR A 359 5.91 14.18 -3.05
CA THR A 359 4.73 14.97 -2.71
C THR A 359 4.96 16.43 -3.05
N VAL A 360 3.88 17.17 -3.33
CA VAL A 360 3.94 18.60 -3.63
C VAL A 360 3.03 19.35 -2.67
N GLY A 361 3.64 20.30 -1.95
CA GLY A 361 3.05 20.91 -0.76
C GLY A 361 2.70 19.85 0.29
N ASP A 362 1.72 20.18 1.13
CA ASP A 362 1.32 19.32 2.24
C ASP A 362 0.23 18.31 1.86
N ASN A 363 -0.35 18.41 0.66
CA ASN A 363 -1.65 17.81 0.36
C ASN A 363 -1.75 17.08 -0.99
N ALA A 364 -0.69 16.99 -1.80
CA ALA A 364 -0.79 16.36 -3.12
C ALA A 364 0.32 15.34 -3.40
N ASP A 365 -0.05 14.25 -4.06
CA ASP A 365 0.89 13.24 -4.56
C ASP A 365 1.37 13.62 -5.96
N LEU A 366 2.66 13.45 -6.25
CA LEU A 366 3.17 13.59 -7.61
C LEU A 366 2.89 12.32 -8.41
N ILE A 367 2.21 12.46 -9.56
CA ILE A 367 1.97 11.37 -10.52
C ILE A 367 3.17 11.30 -11.46
N TRP A 368 4.12 10.43 -11.17
CA TRP A 368 5.32 10.22 -11.99
C TRP A 368 5.66 8.73 -12.18
N PRO A 369 4.84 7.97 -12.94
CA PRO A 369 5.15 6.59 -13.27
C PRO A 369 6.44 6.49 -14.09
N VAL A 370 7.19 5.41 -13.88
CA VAL A 370 8.17 4.91 -14.85
C VAL A 370 7.43 3.99 -15.81
N TRP A 371 7.59 4.21 -17.11
CA TRP A 371 6.93 3.42 -18.15
C TRP A 371 7.84 2.34 -18.69
N ILE A 372 7.26 1.19 -19.03
CA ILE A 372 7.92 0.12 -19.77
C ILE A 372 7.20 -0.07 -21.09
N ASP A 373 7.95 0.00 -22.19
CA ASP A 373 7.51 -0.57 -23.46
C ASP A 373 7.77 -2.08 -23.44
N THR A 374 6.71 -2.87 -23.38
CA THR A 374 6.80 -4.32 -23.23
C THR A 374 7.34 -5.01 -24.49
N GLY A 375 7.28 -4.35 -25.65
CA GLY A 375 7.53 -4.95 -26.96
C GLY A 375 6.42 -5.88 -27.46
N ILE A 376 5.34 -6.08 -26.69
CA ILE A 376 4.18 -6.86 -27.11
C ILE A 376 3.34 -6.00 -28.06
N ARG A 377 3.04 -6.53 -29.25
CA ARG A 377 2.16 -5.88 -30.22
C ARG A 377 0.70 -6.22 -29.92
N LEU A 378 -0.12 -5.20 -29.72
CA LEU A 378 -1.57 -5.34 -29.60
C LEU A 378 -2.22 -5.52 -30.97
N SER A 379 -3.47 -5.95 -30.99
CA SER A 379 -4.29 -6.03 -32.22
C SER A 379 -4.47 -4.69 -32.93
N SER A 380 -4.28 -3.57 -32.23
CA SER A 380 -4.22 -2.22 -32.83
C SER A 380 -2.94 -1.94 -33.62
N GLY A 381 -1.90 -2.78 -33.50
CA GLY A 381 -0.56 -2.59 -34.07
C GLY A 381 0.40 -1.79 -33.17
N GLU A 382 -0.11 -1.15 -32.12
CA GLU A 382 0.71 -0.42 -31.15
C GLU A 382 1.52 -1.39 -30.26
N SER A 383 2.66 -0.91 -29.76
CA SER A 383 3.36 -1.61 -28.68
C SER A 383 2.63 -1.34 -27.36
N PHE A 384 2.44 -2.37 -26.54
CA PHE A 384 1.81 -2.21 -25.23
C PHE A 384 2.79 -1.57 -24.26
N THR A 385 2.50 -0.33 -23.85
CA THR A 385 3.32 0.45 -22.91
C THR A 385 2.55 0.68 -21.63
N ILE A 386 3.11 0.26 -20.49
CA ILE A 386 2.45 0.34 -19.19
C ILE A 386 3.38 0.93 -18.13
N PRO A 387 2.85 1.56 -17.07
CA PRO A 387 3.65 1.86 -15.89
C PRO A 387 4.21 0.57 -15.29
N VAL A 388 5.43 0.64 -14.73
CA VAL A 388 6.05 -0.48 -14.02
C VAL A 388 5.12 -0.91 -12.88
N GLY A 389 4.78 -2.19 -12.82
CA GLY A 389 4.00 -2.76 -11.72
C GLY A 389 4.87 -2.99 -10.48
N HIS A 390 4.26 -2.82 -9.31
CA HIS A 390 4.73 -3.32 -8.02
C HIS A 390 3.75 -4.35 -7.50
N SER A 391 4.26 -5.37 -6.83
CA SER A 391 3.42 -6.32 -6.11
C SER A 391 4.06 -6.85 -4.85
N HIS A 392 3.21 -7.23 -3.90
CA HIS A 392 3.60 -7.87 -2.66
C HIS A 392 2.50 -8.79 -2.14
N HIS A 393 2.89 -9.72 -1.27
CA HIS A 393 1.92 -10.34 -0.36
C HIS A 393 1.78 -9.47 0.87
N ALA A 394 0.56 -9.21 1.29
CA ALA A 394 0.23 -8.46 2.49
C ALA A 394 -0.52 -9.35 3.48
N TRP A 395 -0.21 -9.20 4.77
CA TRP A 395 -0.97 -9.84 5.85
C TRP A 395 -1.54 -8.75 6.75
N ASP A 396 -2.87 -8.64 6.77
CA ASP A 396 -3.62 -7.81 7.71
C ASP A 396 -3.90 -8.65 8.96
N ILE A 397 -3.35 -8.25 10.11
CA ILE A 397 -3.47 -8.94 11.40
C ILE A 397 -4.32 -8.08 12.32
N SER A 398 -5.38 -8.65 12.91
CA SER A 398 -6.28 -7.95 13.83
C SER A 398 -6.51 -8.78 15.09
N GLY A 399 -6.29 -8.21 16.28
CA GLY A 399 -6.56 -8.89 17.55
C GLY A 399 -6.02 -8.16 18.79
N PRO A 400 -6.07 -8.81 19.98
CA PRO A 400 -5.88 -8.16 21.28
C PRO A 400 -4.50 -7.53 21.54
N ASN A 401 -3.43 -8.01 20.87
CA ASN A 401 -2.06 -7.55 21.13
C ASN A 401 -1.31 -7.18 19.85
N VAL A 402 -1.73 -7.70 18.71
CA VAL A 402 -1.18 -7.38 17.40
C VAL A 402 -2.33 -6.94 16.51
N ASN A 403 -2.27 -5.70 16.09
CA ASN A 403 -3.20 -5.17 15.11
C ASN A 403 -2.36 -4.35 14.15
N THR A 404 -2.04 -4.86 12.96
CA THR A 404 -1.15 -4.20 11.99
C THR A 404 -1.19 -4.88 10.64
N LYS A 405 -0.61 -4.23 9.62
CA LYS A 405 -0.45 -4.79 8.28
C LYS A 405 1.02 -4.86 7.91
N ILE A 406 1.46 -6.05 7.53
CA ILE A 406 2.81 -6.31 7.02
C ILE A 406 2.75 -6.69 5.55
N THR A 407 3.86 -6.50 4.85
CA THR A 407 4.01 -6.88 3.44
C THR A 407 5.32 -7.62 3.24
N PHE A 408 5.40 -8.46 2.22
CA PHE A 408 6.62 -9.14 1.81
C PHE A 408 6.88 -8.93 0.32
N TYR A 409 8.09 -8.47 0.00
CA TYR A 409 8.60 -8.33 -1.36
C TYR A 409 10.13 -8.27 -1.36
N LEU A 410 10.71 -8.41 -2.55
CA LEU A 410 12.12 -8.14 -2.81
C LEU A 410 12.36 -6.62 -2.87
N GLY A 411 13.15 -6.10 -1.94
CA GLY A 411 13.52 -4.69 -1.92
C GLY A 411 14.67 -4.35 -2.86
N VAL A 412 14.91 -3.05 -3.03
CA VAL A 412 16.04 -2.51 -3.80
C VAL A 412 17.42 -2.86 -3.24
N SER A 413 17.48 -3.49 -2.06
CA SER A 413 18.69 -4.08 -1.47
C SER A 413 19.00 -5.50 -1.97
N GLY A 414 18.36 -5.92 -3.08
CA GLY A 414 18.55 -7.25 -3.65
C GLY A 414 18.09 -8.40 -2.75
N ALA A 415 17.33 -8.12 -1.69
CA ALA A 415 16.92 -9.10 -0.69
C ALA A 415 15.42 -9.02 -0.39
N GLY A 416 14.82 -10.18 -0.15
CA GLY A 416 13.47 -10.28 0.39
C GLY A 416 13.43 -9.77 1.83
N PHE A 417 12.37 -9.07 2.20
CA PHE A 417 12.13 -8.61 3.57
C PHE A 417 10.64 -8.48 3.84
N PHE A 418 10.28 -8.52 5.12
CA PHE A 418 8.98 -8.07 5.58
C PHE A 418 9.06 -6.57 5.86
N GLY A 419 8.10 -5.80 5.39
CA GLY A 419 8.04 -4.35 5.57
C GLY A 419 6.63 -3.85 5.90
N GLN A 420 6.54 -2.64 6.43
CA GLN A 420 5.27 -1.95 6.63
C GLN A 420 4.64 -1.57 5.27
N THR A 421 3.31 -1.55 5.21
CA THR A 421 2.57 -0.84 4.16
C THR A 421 2.47 0.66 4.45
N SER A 422 2.85 1.49 3.49
CA SER A 422 2.55 2.93 3.55
C SER A 422 1.14 3.23 3.06
N GLN A 423 0.70 4.48 3.26
CA GLN A 423 -0.35 5.03 2.42
C GLN A 423 0.18 5.06 0.99
N ARG A 424 -0.68 4.70 0.05
CA ARG A 424 -0.37 4.70 -1.36
C ARG A 424 -1.07 5.87 -2.03
N PRO A 425 -0.40 6.56 -2.97
CA PRO A 425 -1.09 7.52 -3.81
C PRO A 425 -2.19 6.83 -4.60
N ALA A 426 -3.37 7.44 -4.68
CA ALA A 426 -4.50 6.83 -5.37
C ALA A 426 -4.23 6.57 -6.87
N TRP A 427 -3.38 7.40 -7.49
CA TRP A 427 -2.96 7.19 -8.88
C TRP A 427 -2.17 5.88 -9.06
N SER A 428 -1.58 5.30 -8.02
CA SER A 428 -0.91 4.00 -8.18
C SER A 428 -1.90 2.85 -8.40
N GLY A 429 -3.17 3.04 -8.03
CA GLY A 429 -4.20 2.01 -8.06
C GLY A 429 -3.92 0.88 -7.07
N MET A 430 -4.89 -0.03 -6.95
CA MET A 430 -4.71 -1.27 -6.21
C MET A 430 -5.72 -2.30 -6.69
N THR A 431 -5.24 -3.51 -6.98
CA THR A 431 -6.09 -4.68 -7.10
C THR A 431 -5.55 -5.84 -6.27
N THR A 432 -6.43 -6.75 -5.89
CA THR A 432 -6.10 -7.94 -5.11
C THR A 432 -6.41 -9.17 -5.96
N GLN A 433 -5.39 -9.95 -6.31
CA GLN A 433 -5.55 -11.18 -7.11
C GLN A 433 -5.97 -12.39 -6.28
N SER A 434 -5.82 -12.29 -4.96
CA SER A 434 -6.36 -13.28 -4.03
C SER A 434 -6.50 -12.73 -2.65
N ASP A 435 -7.62 -13.07 -2.02
CA ASP A 435 -7.98 -12.62 -0.70
C ASP A 435 -8.50 -13.82 0.10
N VAL A 436 -7.83 -14.13 1.21
CA VAL A 436 -8.21 -15.22 2.11
C VAL A 436 -8.17 -14.69 3.54
N THR A 437 -9.33 -14.65 4.20
CA THR A 437 -9.50 -14.19 5.59
C THR A 437 -9.67 -15.38 6.51
N ILE A 438 -8.90 -15.44 7.59
CA ILE A 438 -8.81 -16.59 8.49
C ILE A 438 -8.96 -16.14 9.93
N SER A 439 -9.97 -16.69 10.62
CA SER A 439 -10.23 -16.46 12.04
C SER A 439 -10.14 -17.73 12.89
N GLY A 440 -9.72 -18.86 12.30
CA GLY A 440 -9.62 -20.16 12.97
C GLY A 440 -8.81 -21.19 12.20
N ALA A 441 -8.65 -22.38 12.77
CA ALA A 441 -7.95 -23.48 12.12
C ALA A 441 -8.74 -24.03 10.91
N GLY A 442 -8.05 -24.41 9.83
CA GLY A 442 -8.68 -24.96 8.62
C GLY A 442 -7.75 -24.93 7.40
N ALA A 443 -8.27 -25.35 6.23
CA ALA A 443 -7.51 -25.36 4.97
C ALA A 443 -6.99 -23.96 4.58
N ASP A 444 -7.75 -22.91 4.89
CA ASP A 444 -7.32 -21.53 4.64
C ASP A 444 -6.11 -21.15 5.50
N ALA A 445 -6.03 -21.66 6.75
CA ALA A 445 -4.87 -21.48 7.62
C ALA A 445 -3.61 -22.14 7.02
N GLU A 446 -3.74 -23.33 6.41
CA GLU A 446 -2.63 -23.99 5.73
C GLU A 446 -2.12 -23.18 4.53
N TYR A 447 -3.03 -22.66 3.71
CA TYR A 447 -2.65 -21.76 2.61
C TYR A 447 -1.88 -20.54 3.13
N LEU A 448 -2.39 -19.84 4.15
CA LEU A 448 -1.69 -18.69 4.74
C LEU A 448 -0.30 -19.06 5.26
N LEU A 449 -0.18 -20.14 6.03
CA LEU A 449 1.11 -20.55 6.59
C LEU A 449 2.10 -20.94 5.48
N SER A 450 1.62 -21.57 4.41
CA SER A 450 2.45 -21.91 3.24
C SER A 450 3.01 -20.67 2.52
N THR A 451 2.25 -19.56 2.48
CA THR A 451 2.75 -18.29 1.89
C THR A 451 3.88 -17.68 2.73
N LEU A 452 3.81 -17.81 4.06
CA LEU A 452 4.87 -17.35 4.97
C LEU A 452 6.13 -18.20 4.85
N ASP A 453 5.98 -19.51 4.71
CA ASP A 453 7.12 -20.42 4.50
C ASP A 453 7.82 -20.15 3.16
N ALA A 454 7.05 -19.90 2.09
CA ALA A 454 7.59 -19.50 0.80
C ALA A 454 8.31 -18.14 0.88
N ALA A 455 7.72 -17.15 1.56
CA ALA A 455 8.34 -15.84 1.80
C ALA A 455 9.67 -15.95 2.56
N ALA A 456 9.67 -16.68 3.68
CA ALA A 456 10.86 -16.87 4.50
C ALA A 456 11.97 -17.60 3.74
N THR A 457 11.61 -18.60 2.94
CA THR A 457 12.56 -19.34 2.11
C THR A 457 13.14 -18.45 1.00
N TYR A 458 12.30 -17.66 0.32
CA TYR A 458 12.77 -16.75 -0.73
C TYR A 458 13.65 -15.62 -0.18
N LEU A 459 13.36 -15.12 1.03
CA LEU A 459 14.22 -14.18 1.74
C LEU A 459 15.63 -14.76 1.95
N ARG A 460 15.75 -16.01 2.44
CA ARG A 460 17.06 -16.65 2.60
C ARG A 460 17.75 -16.89 1.26
N ARG A 461 16.99 -17.33 0.24
CA ARG A 461 17.48 -17.52 -1.13
C ARG A 461 18.14 -16.26 -1.69
N THR A 462 17.42 -15.15 -1.65
CA THR A 462 17.88 -13.87 -2.21
C THR A 462 19.07 -13.30 -1.46
N ARG A 463 19.17 -13.51 -0.14
CA ARG A 463 20.38 -13.15 0.62
C ARG A 463 21.61 -13.93 0.18
N ILE A 464 21.49 -15.23 -0.04
CA ILE A 464 22.59 -16.05 -0.56
C ILE A 464 22.98 -15.54 -1.94
N GLU A 465 22.01 -15.35 -2.84
CA GLU A 465 22.29 -14.89 -4.21
C GLU A 465 22.95 -13.50 -4.23
N ARG A 466 22.41 -12.56 -3.46
CA ARG A 466 22.99 -11.23 -3.24
C ARG A 466 24.46 -11.29 -2.85
N THR A 467 24.79 -12.13 -1.87
CA THR A 467 26.13 -12.22 -1.28
C THR A 467 27.09 -13.12 -2.06
N THR A 468 26.61 -13.83 -3.08
CA THR A 468 27.42 -14.75 -3.88
C THR A 468 27.45 -14.30 -5.34
N VAL A 469 26.42 -14.63 -6.11
CA VAL A 469 26.35 -14.40 -7.56
C VAL A 469 26.16 -12.93 -7.93
N ALA A 470 25.56 -12.13 -7.04
CA ALA A 470 25.35 -10.71 -7.20
C ALA A 470 26.28 -9.85 -6.31
N ALA A 471 27.31 -10.45 -5.72
CA ALA A 471 28.24 -9.71 -4.85
C ALA A 471 28.95 -8.60 -5.64
N GLY A 472 28.91 -7.37 -5.11
CA GLY A 472 29.47 -6.19 -5.78
C GLY A 472 28.69 -5.74 -7.01
N MET A 473 27.58 -6.42 -7.32
CA MET A 473 26.63 -5.86 -8.26
C MET A 473 25.88 -4.70 -7.62
N PRO A 474 25.39 -3.79 -8.45
CA PRO A 474 24.73 -2.64 -7.91
C PRO A 474 23.36 -2.85 -7.33
N ALA A 475 22.97 -1.96 -6.40
CA ALA A 475 21.74 -2.12 -5.62
C ALA A 475 21.63 -3.57 -5.11
N ASP A 476 22.79 -4.14 -4.73
CA ASP A 476 22.93 -5.52 -4.27
C ASP A 476 22.34 -6.58 -5.24
N GLY A 477 22.37 -6.28 -6.55
CA GLY A 477 21.82 -7.14 -7.59
C GLY A 477 20.31 -6.98 -7.81
N TYR A 478 19.65 -5.95 -7.28
CA TYR A 478 18.26 -5.66 -7.62
C TYR A 478 18.08 -5.51 -9.14
N GLY A 479 17.02 -6.14 -9.67
CA GLY A 479 16.82 -6.30 -11.11
C GLY A 479 17.60 -7.45 -11.74
N PHE A 480 18.68 -7.94 -11.12
CA PHE A 480 19.40 -9.16 -11.55
C PHE A 480 18.91 -10.40 -10.80
N VAL A 481 18.87 -10.37 -9.46
CA VAL A 481 18.31 -11.46 -8.64
C VAL A 481 16.78 -11.49 -8.67
N GLY A 482 16.16 -10.38 -9.11
CA GLY A 482 14.73 -10.19 -9.27
C GLY A 482 14.31 -8.76 -8.90
N VAL A 483 13.01 -8.49 -8.95
CA VAL A 483 12.34 -7.32 -8.36
C VAL A 483 11.16 -7.74 -7.48
N CYS A 484 10.40 -6.77 -6.94
CA CYS A 484 9.22 -7.02 -6.12
C CYS A 484 8.20 -7.99 -6.79
N ASN A 485 8.05 -7.92 -8.11
CA ASN A 485 7.19 -8.83 -8.86
C ASN A 485 7.69 -10.28 -8.87
N ASP A 486 9.00 -10.51 -8.89
CA ASP A 486 9.59 -11.85 -8.84
C ASP A 486 9.33 -12.53 -7.50
N SER A 487 9.46 -11.83 -6.36
CA SER A 487 9.04 -12.38 -5.06
C SER A 487 7.61 -12.85 -5.10
N ASN A 488 6.72 -12.03 -5.67
CA ASN A 488 5.30 -12.34 -5.69
C ASN A 488 5.00 -13.54 -6.60
N ALA A 489 5.62 -13.60 -7.77
CA ALA A 489 5.50 -14.74 -8.69
C ALA A 489 5.96 -16.06 -8.07
N ILE A 490 7.03 -16.04 -7.27
CA ILE A 490 7.55 -17.24 -6.59
C ILE A 490 6.54 -17.74 -5.56
N LEU A 491 5.95 -16.83 -4.78
CA LEU A 491 4.92 -17.19 -3.80
C LEU A 491 3.67 -17.76 -4.52
N GLU A 492 3.21 -17.13 -5.60
CA GLU A 492 2.08 -17.64 -6.39
C GLU A 492 2.38 -19.03 -6.99
N ALA A 493 3.56 -19.21 -7.59
CA ALA A 493 3.93 -20.47 -8.19
C ALA A 493 4.05 -21.58 -7.13
N LYS A 494 4.59 -21.26 -5.95
CA LYS A 494 4.77 -22.22 -4.87
C LYS A 494 3.46 -22.63 -4.20
N THR A 495 2.52 -21.71 -4.06
CA THR A 495 1.29 -21.93 -3.26
C THR A 495 0.05 -22.21 -4.10
N LYS A 496 0.04 -21.78 -5.37
CA LYS A 496 -1.12 -21.91 -6.28
C LYS A 496 -0.80 -22.54 -7.62
N ASN A 497 0.48 -22.78 -7.91
CA ASN A 497 0.93 -23.24 -9.22
C ASN A 497 0.47 -22.32 -10.36
N THR A 498 0.44 -21.00 -10.09
CA THR A 498 0.09 -19.96 -11.07
C THR A 498 1.11 -18.83 -11.02
N VAL A 499 1.25 -18.08 -12.11
CA VAL A 499 2.04 -16.85 -12.14
C VAL A 499 1.22 -15.77 -12.83
N SER A 500 0.98 -14.66 -12.14
CA SER A 500 0.26 -13.51 -12.69
C SER A 500 1.08 -12.22 -12.69
N ALA A 501 2.24 -12.20 -12.02
CA ALA A 501 3.10 -11.02 -11.93
C ALA A 501 3.83 -10.70 -13.25
N PHE A 502 3.99 -9.40 -13.54
CA PHE A 502 4.72 -8.90 -14.71
C PHE A 502 5.25 -7.47 -14.48
N PRO A 503 6.42 -7.10 -15.03
CA PRO A 503 7.41 -8.00 -15.62
C PRO A 503 8.19 -8.76 -14.53
N LEU A 504 8.74 -9.92 -14.90
CA LEU A 504 9.72 -10.65 -14.10
C LEU A 504 11.10 -10.32 -14.61
N LEU A 505 11.95 -9.78 -13.74
CA LEU A 505 13.24 -9.21 -14.15
C LEU A 505 14.43 -10.05 -13.74
N ARG A 506 14.23 -11.10 -12.94
CA ARG A 506 15.30 -12.04 -12.61
C ARG A 506 16.03 -12.49 -13.88
N ALA A 507 17.35 -12.48 -13.83
CA ALA A 507 18.21 -12.80 -14.96
C ALA A 507 18.31 -14.31 -15.19
N LYS A 508 18.16 -14.72 -16.45
CA LYS A 508 18.22 -16.12 -16.90
C LYS A 508 19.57 -16.76 -16.66
N SER A 509 20.63 -15.96 -16.61
CA SER A 509 21.97 -16.44 -16.24
C SER A 509 22.01 -17.08 -14.85
N LEU A 510 21.09 -16.72 -13.94
CA LEU A 510 20.99 -17.34 -12.62
C LEU A 510 20.44 -18.77 -12.65
N ASP A 511 19.81 -19.21 -13.73
CA ASP A 511 19.32 -20.60 -13.86
C ASP A 511 20.47 -21.60 -13.98
N ALA A 512 21.65 -21.12 -14.41
CA ALA A 512 22.89 -21.89 -14.44
C ALA A 512 23.58 -22.00 -13.07
N ALA A 513 23.14 -21.22 -12.07
CA ALA A 513 23.67 -21.34 -10.71
C ALA A 513 23.31 -22.71 -10.12
N ALA A 514 24.19 -23.20 -9.22
CA ALA A 514 23.96 -24.44 -8.51
C ALA A 514 22.65 -24.39 -7.71
N ASN A 515 21.92 -25.50 -7.68
CA ASN A 515 20.72 -25.61 -6.86
C ASN A 515 21.11 -25.45 -5.38
N LEU A 516 20.34 -24.67 -4.63
CA LEU A 516 20.53 -24.54 -3.18
C LEU A 516 19.79 -25.62 -2.40
N ASN A 517 18.93 -26.39 -3.07
CA ASN A 517 18.08 -27.45 -2.50
C ASN A 517 17.20 -26.95 -1.35
N ASP A 518 16.74 -25.70 -1.45
CA ASP A 518 15.88 -25.01 -0.48
C ASP A 518 14.38 -25.23 -0.76
N GLY A 519 14.05 -26.00 -1.80
CA GLY A 519 12.67 -26.27 -2.23
C GLY A 519 12.08 -25.21 -3.16
N LEU A 520 12.88 -24.22 -3.60
CA LEU A 520 12.50 -23.20 -4.59
C LEU A 520 13.21 -23.33 -5.94
N ASP A 521 14.27 -24.15 -6.08
CA ASP A 521 15.06 -24.22 -7.31
C ASP A 521 14.22 -24.49 -8.58
N ALA A 522 13.36 -25.50 -8.53
CA ALA A 522 12.49 -25.85 -9.67
C ALA A 522 11.46 -24.75 -9.94
N THR A 523 10.90 -24.15 -8.88
CA THR A 523 9.93 -23.06 -9.00
C THR A 523 10.55 -21.84 -9.67
N ILE A 524 11.73 -21.41 -9.21
CA ILE A 524 12.44 -20.24 -9.74
C ILE A 524 12.83 -20.46 -11.20
N LYS A 525 13.41 -21.62 -11.54
CA LYS A 525 13.84 -21.94 -12.92
C LYS A 525 12.69 -22.09 -13.91
N ALA A 526 11.47 -22.29 -13.43
CA ALA A 526 10.27 -22.36 -14.26
C ALA A 526 9.67 -20.98 -14.59
N LEU A 527 10.07 -19.92 -13.88
CA LEU A 527 9.51 -18.58 -14.10
C LEU A 527 10.03 -17.95 -15.41
N PRO A 528 9.20 -17.16 -16.12
CA PRO A 528 9.65 -16.32 -17.21
C PRO A 528 10.73 -15.32 -16.76
N ASN A 529 11.62 -14.95 -17.69
CA ASN A 529 12.68 -13.97 -17.48
C ASN A 529 12.44 -12.79 -18.44
N ASP A 530 11.34 -12.06 -18.24
CA ASP A 530 10.82 -11.08 -19.20
C ASP A 530 11.84 -9.99 -19.55
N GLY A 531 12.68 -9.60 -18.57
CA GLY A 531 13.77 -8.63 -18.78
C GLY A 531 14.88 -9.10 -19.73
N ASP A 532 14.98 -10.41 -20.00
CA ASP A 532 15.91 -11.01 -20.97
C ASP A 532 15.26 -11.30 -22.33
N GLY A 533 14.01 -10.90 -22.49
CA GLY A 533 13.21 -11.11 -23.69
C GLY A 533 11.97 -11.95 -23.41
N ILE A 534 10.85 -11.51 -23.97
CA ILE A 534 9.58 -12.23 -23.91
C ILE A 534 9.63 -13.41 -24.87
N VAL A 535 9.55 -14.63 -24.34
CA VAL A 535 9.54 -15.88 -25.12
C VAL A 535 8.12 -16.34 -25.49
N ASP A 536 7.12 -15.97 -24.69
CA ASP A 536 5.70 -16.21 -24.94
C ASP A 536 4.95 -14.88 -24.74
N SER A 537 4.62 -14.22 -25.85
CA SER A 537 3.93 -12.93 -25.83
C SER A 537 2.50 -13.03 -25.33
N ARG A 538 1.84 -14.19 -25.46
CA ARG A 538 0.46 -14.38 -25.02
C ARG A 538 0.41 -14.51 -23.50
N ASP A 539 1.30 -15.31 -22.92
CA ASP A 539 1.42 -15.40 -21.46
C ASP A 539 1.86 -14.06 -20.85
N ALA A 540 2.87 -13.40 -21.43
CA ALA A 540 3.32 -12.09 -20.96
C ALA A 540 2.19 -11.05 -21.00
N LEU A 541 1.38 -11.01 -22.08
CA LEU A 541 0.23 -10.11 -22.17
C LEU A 541 -0.82 -10.41 -21.10
N ARG A 542 -1.15 -11.69 -20.88
CA ARG A 542 -2.07 -12.12 -19.82
C ARG A 542 -1.60 -11.66 -18.44
N ARG A 543 -0.31 -11.84 -18.11
CA ARG A 543 0.26 -11.39 -16.83
C ARG A 543 0.29 -9.87 -16.73
N ALA A 544 0.66 -9.17 -17.80
CA ALA A 544 0.64 -7.71 -17.85
C ALA A 544 -0.77 -7.16 -17.60
N VAL A 545 -1.82 -7.78 -18.16
CA VAL A 545 -3.23 -7.44 -17.90
C VAL A 545 -3.64 -7.75 -16.46
N ALA A 546 -3.20 -8.88 -15.89
CA ALA A 546 -3.50 -9.25 -14.50
C ALA A 546 -2.86 -8.31 -13.46
N MET A 547 -1.76 -7.65 -13.83
CA MET A 547 -1.10 -6.63 -13.01
C MET A 547 -1.79 -5.27 -13.00
N GLN A 548 -2.78 -5.04 -13.88
CA GLN A 548 -3.42 -3.73 -14.00
C GLN A 548 -4.23 -3.41 -12.75
N PRO A 549 -3.89 -2.34 -12.00
CA PRO A 549 -4.48 -2.07 -10.70
C PRO A 549 -5.80 -1.30 -10.78
N PHE A 550 -6.30 -1.09 -12.00
CA PHE A 550 -7.53 -0.36 -12.27
C PHE A 550 -8.55 -1.23 -12.99
N VAL A 551 -9.79 -1.11 -12.54
CA VAL A 551 -10.96 -1.52 -13.31
C VAL A 551 -11.15 -0.60 -14.51
N ASP A 552 -11.78 -1.11 -15.58
CA ASP A 552 -12.07 -0.29 -16.76
C ASP A 552 -12.92 0.94 -16.40
N GLY A 553 -12.54 2.09 -16.94
CA GLY A 553 -13.22 3.36 -16.67
C GLY A 553 -13.00 3.93 -15.28
N SER A 554 -12.04 3.39 -14.49
CA SER A 554 -11.72 3.95 -13.18
C SER A 554 -11.43 5.46 -13.27
N PRO A 555 -12.05 6.31 -12.42
CA PRO A 555 -11.78 7.75 -12.41
C PRO A 555 -10.37 8.07 -11.91
N LEU A 556 -9.68 7.09 -11.33
CA LEU A 556 -8.29 7.20 -10.90
C LEU A 556 -7.29 6.91 -12.03
N MET A 557 -7.75 6.42 -13.19
CA MET A 557 -6.91 6.27 -14.38
C MET A 557 -6.65 7.67 -14.99
N TRP A 558 -5.45 8.20 -14.77
CA TRP A 558 -5.07 9.55 -15.22
C TRP A 558 -4.66 9.61 -16.70
N ASP A 559 -4.35 8.47 -17.33
CA ASP A 559 -3.99 8.38 -18.75
C ASP A 559 -5.08 7.59 -19.51
N ALA A 560 -5.89 8.32 -20.30
CA ALA A 560 -6.95 7.74 -21.12
C ALA A 560 -6.41 6.82 -22.22
N ALA A 561 -5.23 7.11 -22.78
CA ALA A 561 -4.59 6.27 -23.79
C ALA A 561 -4.10 4.95 -23.19
N LEU A 562 -3.57 4.98 -21.96
CA LEU A 562 -3.28 3.75 -21.20
C LEU A 562 -4.56 2.93 -20.97
N GLY A 563 -5.67 3.57 -20.58
CA GLY A 563 -6.96 2.90 -20.44
C GLY A 563 -7.41 2.19 -21.73
N ALA A 564 -7.28 2.84 -22.88
CA ALA A 564 -7.61 2.25 -24.18
C ALA A 564 -6.68 1.06 -24.56
N GLN A 565 -5.38 1.16 -24.24
CA GLN A 565 -4.45 0.06 -24.43
C GLN A 565 -4.79 -1.15 -23.54
N ILE A 566 -5.10 -0.93 -22.26
CA ILE A 566 -5.51 -1.99 -21.33
C ILE A 566 -6.78 -2.69 -21.82
N ALA A 567 -7.79 -1.94 -22.26
CA ALA A 567 -9.02 -2.50 -22.80
C ALA A 567 -8.76 -3.36 -24.05
N THR A 568 -7.81 -2.95 -24.90
CA THR A 568 -7.38 -3.72 -26.07
C THR A 568 -6.63 -4.98 -25.67
N ALA A 569 -5.65 -4.86 -24.77
CA ALA A 569 -4.91 -5.99 -24.22
C ALA A 569 -5.83 -7.04 -23.60
N ARG A 570 -6.87 -6.63 -22.85
CA ARG A 570 -7.88 -7.54 -22.29
C ARG A 570 -8.61 -8.33 -23.37
N ARG A 571 -9.03 -7.69 -24.46
CA ARG A 571 -9.66 -8.39 -25.60
C ARG A 571 -8.70 -9.36 -26.28
N ASP A 572 -7.43 -8.99 -26.43
CA ASP A 572 -6.41 -9.85 -27.05
C ASP A 572 -6.03 -11.07 -26.18
N THR A 573 -6.36 -11.06 -24.88
CA THR A 573 -6.15 -12.19 -23.96
C THR A 573 -7.30 -13.19 -23.90
N MET A 574 -8.52 -12.79 -24.29
CA MET A 574 -9.70 -13.66 -24.39
C MET A 574 -9.61 -14.53 -25.65
#